data_AF-A0A318YKU0-F1
#
_entry.id   AF-A0A318YKU0-F1
#
_cell.length_a   1.000
_cell.length_b   1.000
_cell.length_c   1.000
_cell.angle_alpha   90.00
_cell.angle_beta   90.00
_cell.angle_gamma   90.00
#
_symmetry.space_group_name_H-M   'P 1'
#
loop_
_entity.id
_entity.type
_entity.pdbx_description
1 polymer ?
#
loop_
_entity_poly.entity_id
_entity_poly.type
_entity_poly.pdbx_seq_one_letter_code
_entity_poly.pdbx_strand_id
1 'polypeptide(L)'
;MSKTARRFLSFFWRSGTKGVQGINDAAAQEAVEKAIENKKDSFPELSKATKASVESRPHSTPKADGRTDPLHANFRITSDDNRPITSAHYYPTPLGGKNVWFSKPKYNDGQQANEHFVKDEQTDDEGDRK
;
A
#
# COMPACT_ATOMS: atom_id res chain seq x y z
N MET A 1 -11.46 -19.28 25.97
CA MET A 1 -10.67 -18.65 24.89
C MET A 1 -10.87 -19.44 23.61
N SER A 2 -11.72 -18.94 22.70
CA SER A 2 -12.20 -19.69 21.54
C SER A 2 -11.15 -19.74 20.42
N LYS A 3 -10.80 -20.96 19.99
CA LYS A 3 -9.85 -21.28 18.90
C LYS A 3 -10.37 -20.89 17.50
N THR A 4 -11.52 -20.23 17.40
CA THR A 4 -12.22 -19.92 16.14
C THR A 4 -11.69 -18.65 15.45
N ALA A 5 -10.98 -17.76 16.15
CA ALA A 5 -10.46 -16.51 15.59
C ALA A 5 -9.25 -16.68 14.65
N ARG A 6 -8.65 -17.88 14.56
CA ARG A 6 -7.43 -18.14 13.77
C ARG A 6 -7.66 -18.69 12.36
N ARG A 7 -8.90 -18.87 11.91
CA ARG A 7 -9.22 -19.58 10.65
C ARG A 7 -9.78 -18.72 9.51
N PHE A 8 -9.91 -17.40 9.67
CA PHE A 8 -10.48 -16.53 8.64
C PHE A 8 -9.48 -15.68 7.83
N LEU A 9 -8.17 -15.73 8.12
CA LEU A 9 -7.16 -14.93 7.42
C LEU A 9 -6.52 -15.60 6.18
N SER A 10 -7.01 -16.77 5.76
CA SER A 10 -6.33 -17.58 4.74
C SER A 10 -6.94 -17.51 3.33
N PHE A 11 -7.83 -16.55 3.05
CA PHE A 11 -8.64 -16.59 1.82
C PHE A 11 -8.27 -15.59 0.69
N PHE A 12 -7.23 -14.76 0.84
CA PHE A 12 -6.90 -13.74 -0.17
C PHE A 12 -5.64 -13.99 -1.01
N TRP A 13 -5.19 -15.25 -1.10
CA TRP A 13 -3.99 -15.60 -1.86
C TRP A 13 -4.14 -16.95 -2.54
N ARG A 14 -4.91 -17.01 -3.63
CA ARG A 14 -4.89 -18.18 -4.51
C ARG A 14 -4.52 -17.73 -5.93
N SER A 15 -3.30 -18.09 -6.32
CA SER A 15 -2.82 -17.99 -7.70
C SER A 15 -3.77 -18.79 -8.61
N GLY A 16 -4.29 -18.18 -9.67
CA GLY A 16 -5.09 -18.89 -10.67
C GLY A 16 -6.39 -18.24 -11.15
N THR A 17 -6.54 -16.92 -11.04
CA THR A 17 -7.69 -16.22 -11.62
C THR A 17 -7.19 -15.12 -12.56
N LYS A 18 -7.64 -15.23 -13.81
CA LYS A 18 -7.21 -14.39 -14.93
C LYS A 18 -7.69 -12.95 -14.72
N GLY A 19 -6.73 -12.03 -14.60
CA GLY A 19 -6.96 -10.58 -14.42
C GLY A 19 -6.25 -10.04 -13.18
N VAL A 20 -4.92 -10.18 -13.12
CA VAL A 20 -3.99 -9.71 -12.08
C VAL A 20 -4.61 -9.63 -10.66
N GLN A 21 -5.04 -10.79 -10.14
CA GLN A 21 -5.48 -10.93 -8.75
C GLN A 21 -4.28 -10.95 -7.81
N GLY A 22 -3.99 -9.81 -7.17
CA GLY A 22 -3.01 -9.74 -6.07
C GLY A 22 -3.42 -8.81 -4.92
N ILE A 23 -4.40 -7.92 -5.15
CA ILE A 23 -4.92 -7.01 -4.13
C ILE A 23 -6.44 -7.15 -4.12
N ASN A 24 -7.01 -7.46 -2.94
CA ASN A 24 -8.45 -7.37 -2.73
C ASN A 24 -8.79 -5.91 -2.46
N ASP A 25 -9.41 -5.24 -3.44
CA ASP A 25 -9.77 -3.82 -3.38
C ASP A 25 -10.60 -3.48 -2.14
N ALA A 26 -11.53 -4.33 -1.72
CA ALA A 26 -12.33 -4.10 -0.52
C ALA A 26 -11.47 -4.13 0.75
N ALA A 27 -10.55 -5.09 0.86
CA ALA A 27 -9.63 -5.16 2.00
C ALA A 27 -8.61 -4.01 2.00
N ALA A 28 -8.14 -3.60 0.83
CA ALA A 28 -7.24 -2.47 0.68
C ALA A 28 -7.94 -1.15 1.03
N GLN A 29 -9.19 -0.97 0.60
CA GLN A 29 -10.02 0.18 0.96
C GLN A 29 -10.27 0.21 2.48
N GLU A 30 -10.68 -0.91 3.09
CA GLU A 30 -10.88 -1.00 4.54
C GLU A 30 -9.60 -0.67 5.33
N ALA A 31 -8.44 -1.18 4.87
CA ALA A 31 -7.15 -0.86 5.49
C ALA A 31 -6.82 0.64 5.42
N VAL A 32 -7.09 1.27 4.28
CA VAL A 32 -6.88 2.72 4.10
C VAL A 32 -7.86 3.51 4.97
N GLU A 33 -9.14 3.16 5.01
CA GLU A 33 -10.15 3.82 5.84
C GLU A 33 -9.79 3.74 7.34
N LYS A 34 -9.36 2.56 7.81
CA LYS A 34 -8.88 2.38 9.18
C LYS A 34 -7.60 3.18 9.47
N ALA A 35 -6.68 3.24 8.52
CA ALA A 35 -5.47 4.06 8.66
C ALA A 35 -5.79 5.55 8.76
N ILE A 36 -6.79 6.03 8.00
CA ILE A 36 -7.29 7.40 8.12
C ILE A 36 -7.87 7.60 9.51
N GLU A 37 -8.81 6.74 9.95
CA GLU A 37 -9.47 6.82 11.25
C GLU A 37 -8.47 6.96 12.41
N ASN A 38 -7.45 6.10 12.44
CA ASN A 38 -6.38 6.14 13.45
C ASN A 38 -5.57 7.45 13.48
N LYS A 39 -5.61 8.24 12.39
CA LYS A 39 -4.84 9.49 12.24
C LYS A 39 -5.72 10.74 12.34
N LYS A 40 -7.05 10.63 12.33
CA LYS A 40 -7.98 11.78 12.35
C LYS A 40 -7.79 12.69 13.56
N ASP A 41 -7.52 12.12 14.73
CA ASP A 41 -7.34 12.89 15.98
C ASP A 41 -6.05 13.73 15.97
N SER A 42 -5.00 13.23 15.31
CA SER A 42 -3.72 13.93 15.18
C SER A 42 -3.68 14.90 13.99
N PHE A 43 -4.53 14.68 12.98
CA PHE A 43 -4.57 15.45 11.74
C PHE A 43 -6.02 15.78 11.36
N PRO A 44 -6.56 16.91 11.87
CA PRO A 44 -7.96 17.28 11.69
C PRO A 44 -8.41 17.38 10.22
N GLU A 45 -7.51 17.63 9.27
CA GLU A 45 -7.84 17.62 7.85
C GLU A 45 -8.27 16.23 7.33
N LEU A 46 -7.83 15.14 7.97
CA LEU A 46 -8.27 13.77 7.65
C LEU A 46 -9.67 13.48 8.19
N SER A 47 -10.19 14.27 9.13
CA SER A 47 -11.58 14.14 9.58
C SER A 47 -12.58 14.39 8.44
N LYS A 48 -12.17 15.21 7.46
CA LYS A 48 -12.95 15.52 6.25
C LYS A 48 -12.90 14.40 5.21
N ALA A 49 -12.08 13.36 5.42
CA ALA A 49 -11.99 12.24 4.48
C ALA A 49 -13.23 11.36 4.58
N THR A 50 -13.97 11.28 3.47
CA THR A 50 -15.22 10.52 3.36
C THR A 50 -15.13 9.37 2.38
N LYS A 51 -14.20 9.42 1.42
CA LYS A 51 -14.05 8.41 0.38
C LYS A 51 -12.58 8.12 0.10
N ALA A 52 -12.24 6.82 0.06
CA ALA A 52 -11.00 6.31 -0.48
C ALA A 52 -11.32 5.50 -1.75
N SER A 53 -10.78 5.90 -2.90
CA SER A 53 -11.01 5.20 -4.16
C SER A 53 -9.71 4.80 -4.83
N VAL A 54 -9.66 3.59 -5.38
CA VAL A 54 -8.53 3.11 -6.18
C VAL A 54 -8.38 4.00 -7.42
N GLU A 55 -7.20 4.62 -7.58
CA GLU A 55 -6.89 5.53 -8.68
C GLU A 55 -6.20 4.79 -9.85
N SER A 56 -5.47 3.72 -9.56
CA SER A 56 -4.80 2.91 -10.57
C SER A 56 -4.79 1.43 -10.21
N ARG A 57 -4.65 0.59 -11.25
CA ARG A 57 -4.47 -0.85 -11.05
C ARG A 57 -3.18 -1.13 -10.27
N PRO A 58 -3.15 -2.20 -9.45
CA PRO A 58 -1.94 -2.61 -8.75
C PRO A 58 -0.76 -2.75 -9.71
N HIS A 59 0.37 -2.11 -9.39
CA HIS A 59 1.57 -2.15 -10.20
C HIS A 59 2.81 -2.05 -9.32
N SER A 60 3.94 -2.56 -9.82
CA SER A 60 5.28 -2.28 -9.30
C SER A 60 5.95 -1.27 -10.22
N THR A 61 6.81 -0.41 -9.69
CA THR A 61 7.49 0.62 -10.50
C THR A 61 9.00 0.61 -10.24
N PRO A 62 9.84 0.31 -11.24
CA PRO A 62 11.29 0.48 -11.10
C PRO A 62 11.61 1.98 -10.94
N LYS A 63 12.55 2.31 -10.06
CA LYS A 63 13.04 3.68 -9.82
C LYS A 63 14.41 3.86 -10.46
N ALA A 64 14.75 5.12 -10.75
CA ALA A 64 16.00 5.47 -11.42
C ALA A 64 17.27 5.15 -10.61
N ASP A 65 17.14 4.91 -9.31
CA ASP A 65 18.25 4.62 -8.38
C ASP A 65 18.48 3.13 -8.12
N GLY A 66 17.88 2.27 -8.96
CA GLY A 66 17.99 0.81 -8.86
C GLY A 66 17.09 0.18 -7.80
N ARG A 67 16.24 0.97 -7.11
CA ARG A 67 15.20 0.41 -6.23
C ARG A 67 13.95 0.06 -7.02
N THR A 68 13.23 -0.97 -6.56
CA THR A 68 11.90 -1.29 -7.09
C THR A 68 10.83 -0.95 -6.06
N ASP A 69 9.86 -0.12 -6.48
CA ASP A 69 8.63 0.12 -5.74
C ASP A 69 7.77 -1.14 -5.81
N PRO A 70 7.55 -1.83 -4.68
CA PRO A 70 6.85 -3.11 -4.67
C PRO A 70 5.42 -2.97 -5.19
N LEU A 71 4.79 -4.12 -5.50
CA LEU A 71 3.41 -4.16 -5.95
C LEU A 71 2.50 -3.43 -4.96
N HIS A 72 1.79 -2.40 -5.42
CA HIS A 72 0.90 -1.61 -4.56
C HIS A 72 -0.30 -1.06 -5.33
N ALA A 73 -1.37 -0.72 -4.61
CA ALA A 73 -2.53 -0.01 -5.12
C ALA A 73 -2.54 1.45 -4.65
N ASN A 74 -2.87 2.37 -5.56
CA ASN A 74 -2.97 3.79 -5.25
C ASN A 74 -4.41 4.15 -4.88
N PHE A 75 -4.56 4.88 -3.77
CA PHE A 75 -5.84 5.39 -3.29
C PHE A 75 -5.82 6.91 -3.29
N ARG A 76 -6.87 7.49 -3.85
CA ARG A 76 -7.18 8.90 -3.69
C ARG A 76 -8.18 9.07 -2.56
N ILE A 77 -7.88 9.98 -1.63
CA ILE A 77 -8.70 10.27 -0.47
C ILE A 77 -9.33 11.66 -0.65
N THR A 78 -10.66 11.70 -0.70
CA THR A 78 -11.42 12.93 -0.95
C THR A 78 -12.38 13.26 0.19
N SER A 79 -12.80 14.52 0.25
CA SER A 79 -13.94 14.93 1.07
C SER A 79 -15.28 14.64 0.37
N ASP A 80 -16.37 14.88 1.10
CA ASP A 80 -17.75 14.91 0.62
C ASP A 80 -17.94 15.73 -0.66
N ASP A 81 -17.32 16.92 -0.72
CA ASP A 81 -17.32 17.81 -1.89
C ASP A 81 -16.42 17.31 -3.05
N ASN A 82 -15.95 16.06 -3.02
CA ASN A 82 -14.95 15.48 -3.94
C ASN A 82 -13.60 16.24 -3.97
N ARG A 83 -13.30 17.07 -2.98
CA ARG A 83 -12.01 17.76 -2.90
C ARG A 83 -10.91 16.78 -2.48
N PRO A 84 -9.76 16.73 -3.18
CA PRO A 84 -8.66 15.86 -2.80
C PRO A 84 -8.02 16.34 -1.49
N ILE A 85 -7.87 15.43 -0.53
CA ILE A 85 -7.20 15.70 0.75
C ILE A 85 -5.75 15.19 0.69
N THR A 86 -5.59 13.93 0.29
CA THR A 86 -4.31 13.24 0.15
C THR A 86 -4.48 11.99 -0.70
N SER A 87 -3.38 11.28 -0.94
CA SER A 87 -3.35 9.93 -1.49
C SER A 87 -2.65 8.99 -0.51
N ALA A 88 -2.88 7.69 -0.70
CA ALA A 88 -2.23 6.61 0.05
C ALA A 88 -1.90 5.44 -0.88
N HIS A 89 -0.91 4.66 -0.49
CA HIS A 89 -0.48 3.45 -1.18
C HIS A 89 -0.75 2.26 -0.26
N TYR A 90 -1.47 1.27 -0.76
CA TYR A 90 -1.65 0.00 -0.09
C TYR A 90 -0.68 -1.04 -0.65
N TYR A 91 0.18 -1.56 0.22
CA TYR A 91 1.08 -2.66 -0.06
C TYR A 91 0.49 -3.96 0.53
N PRO A 92 0.31 -5.02 -0.28
CA PRO A 92 -0.23 -6.30 0.19
C PRO A 92 0.74 -7.04 1.10
N THR A 93 2.04 -6.85 0.90
CA THR A 93 3.10 -7.26 1.82
C THR A 93 3.56 -6.02 2.60
N PRO A 94 3.55 -6.04 3.95
CA PRO A 94 3.91 -4.88 4.73
C PRO A 94 5.30 -4.36 4.38
N LEU A 95 5.37 -3.06 4.08
CA LEU A 95 6.61 -2.35 3.81
C LEU A 95 6.96 -1.54 5.06
N GLY A 96 8.16 -1.75 5.63
CA GLY A 96 8.52 -1.14 6.92
C GLY A 96 7.55 -1.51 8.07
N GLY A 97 6.91 -2.68 7.98
CA GLY A 97 5.91 -3.13 8.97
C GLY A 97 4.50 -2.53 8.81
N LYS A 98 4.25 -1.74 7.76
CA LYS A 98 2.96 -1.09 7.49
C LYS A 98 2.43 -1.49 6.11
N ASN A 99 1.11 -1.75 6.02
CA ASN A 99 0.44 -2.00 4.74
C ASN A 99 -0.01 -0.71 4.05
N VAL A 100 -0.20 0.38 4.81
CA VAL A 100 -0.69 1.66 4.27
C VAL A 100 0.37 2.73 4.50
N TRP A 101 0.75 3.39 3.42
CA TRP A 101 1.66 4.52 3.42
C TRP A 101 0.97 5.72 2.78
N PHE A 102 0.77 6.80 3.53
CA PHE A 102 0.26 8.03 2.95
C PHE A 102 1.34 8.70 2.10
N SER A 103 0.96 9.36 1.01
CA SER A 103 1.94 10.07 0.17
C SER A 103 2.57 11.27 0.88
N LYS A 104 1.90 11.82 1.92
CA LYS A 104 2.45 12.90 2.76
C LYS A 104 3.16 12.31 3.99
N PRO A 105 4.48 12.51 4.17
CA PRO A 105 5.25 11.90 5.26
C PRO A 105 4.75 12.24 6.66
N LYS A 106 4.15 13.42 6.85
CA LYS A 106 3.59 13.84 8.15
C LYS A 106 2.57 12.86 8.71
N TYR A 107 1.85 12.12 7.87
CA TYR A 107 0.88 11.11 8.32
C TYR A 107 1.55 9.76 8.66
N ASN A 108 2.81 9.58 8.26
CA ASN A 108 3.61 8.38 8.52
C ASN A 108 4.73 8.65 9.54
N ASP A 109 4.53 9.59 10.46
CA ASP A 109 5.51 9.91 11.51
C ASP A 109 6.84 10.46 10.94
N GLY A 110 6.78 11.09 9.76
CA GLY A 110 7.93 11.68 9.07
C GLY A 110 8.59 10.75 8.03
N GLN A 111 8.18 9.49 7.96
CA GLN A 111 8.79 8.48 7.10
C GLN A 111 8.15 8.40 5.71
N GLN A 112 8.90 7.87 4.75
CA GLN A 112 8.42 7.55 3.40
C GLN A 112 8.55 6.06 3.07
N ALA A 113 7.61 5.56 2.27
CA ALA A 113 7.62 4.17 1.80
C ALA A 113 8.94 3.81 1.09
N ASN A 114 9.50 4.74 0.30
CA ASN A 114 10.70 4.50 -0.48
C ASN A 114 11.94 4.18 0.35
N GLU A 115 12.00 4.63 1.61
CA GLU A 115 13.09 4.31 2.56
C GLU A 115 13.19 2.80 2.82
N HIS A 116 12.12 2.05 2.54
CA HIS A 116 12.05 0.60 2.73
C HIS A 116 12.09 -0.19 1.41
N PHE A 117 12.22 0.49 0.27
CA PHE A 117 12.34 -0.21 -1.01
C PHE A 117 13.68 -0.94 -1.07
N VAL A 118 13.63 -2.18 -1.55
CA VAL A 118 14.82 -2.99 -1.76
C VAL A 118 15.52 -2.49 -3.02
N LYS A 119 16.83 -2.33 -2.96
CA LYS A 119 17.65 -2.17 -4.17
C LYS A 119 17.68 -3.52 -4.85
N ASP A 120 17.31 -3.57 -6.12
CA ASP A 120 17.62 -4.75 -6.91
C ASP A 120 19.14 -4.84 -6.93
N GLU A 121 19.71 -5.83 -6.25
CA GLU A 121 21.11 -6.17 -6.47
C GLU A 121 21.20 -6.50 -7.96
N GLN A 122 21.87 -5.63 -8.72
CA GLN A 122 22.40 -6.04 -10.00
C GLN A 122 23.32 -7.22 -9.69
N THR A 123 22.80 -8.43 -9.86
CA THR A 123 23.66 -9.56 -10.18
C THR A 123 24.26 -9.22 -11.52
N ASP A 124 25.41 -8.55 -11.48
CA ASP A 124 26.38 -8.55 -12.57
C ASP A 124 26.84 -10.00 -12.72
N ASP A 125 26.01 -10.83 -13.35
CA ASP A 125 26.39 -12.15 -13.81
C ASP A 125 27.23 -11.95 -15.08
N GLU A 126 28.42 -11.35 -14.91
CA GLU A 126 29.55 -11.54 -15.80
C GLU A 126 30.12 -12.94 -15.56
N GLY A 127 29.30 -13.95 -15.83
CA GLY A 127 29.70 -15.35 -15.92
C GLY A 127 30.50 -15.59 -17.19
N ASP A 128 31.80 -15.30 -17.12
CA ASP A 128 32.90 -16.07 -17.71
C ASP A 128 32.63 -16.65 -19.13
N ARG A 129 32.79 -15.81 -20.17
CA ARG A 129 33.12 -16.32 -21.50
C ARG A 129 34.61 -16.63 -21.54
N LYS A 130 34.96 -17.89 -21.26
CA LYS A 130 36.23 -18.50 -21.68
C LYS A 130 35.97 -19.69 -22.59
#